data_AF-A0A2V7BP52-F1
#
_entry.id   AF-A0A2V7BP52-F1
#
_cell.length_a   1.000
_cell.length_b   1.000
_cell.length_c   1.000
_cell.angle_alpha   90.00
_cell.angle_beta   90.00
_cell.angle_gamma   90.00
#
_symmetry.space_group_name_H-M   'P 1'
#
loop_
_entity.id
_entity.type
_entity.pdbx_description
1 polymer ?
#
loop_
_entity_poly.entity_id
_entity_poly.type
_entity_poly.pdbx_seq_one_letter_code
_entity_poly.pdbx_strand_id
1 'polypeptide(L)'
;FSPLTYGRDIRISPQDPRVFYACLCPAARSEDGSLYRSADLGQTWTRFDHGVKANSTMMAVALHHRDPDQVFCVSRTGQVFGTLDAGRTWREDALPAGVKDVYAVACG
;
A
#
# COMPACT_ATOMS: atom_id res chain seq x y z
N PHE A 1 -10.18 -19.70 3.60
CA PHE A 1 -10.45 -18.77 2.48
C PHE A 1 -9.95 -17.40 2.88
N SER A 2 -9.10 -16.77 2.07
CA SER A 2 -8.73 -15.37 2.25
C SER A 2 -9.84 -14.49 1.68
N PRO A 3 -10.29 -13.42 2.37
CA PRO A 3 -11.26 -12.47 1.82
C PRO A 3 -10.67 -11.59 0.71
N LEU A 4 -9.34 -11.58 0.55
CA LEU A 4 -8.62 -10.84 -0.47
C LEU A 4 -8.35 -11.75 -1.66
N THR A 5 -8.91 -11.41 -2.82
CA THR A 5 -8.82 -12.22 -4.04
C THR A 5 -8.18 -11.47 -5.22
N TYR A 6 -7.93 -10.17 -5.06
CA TYR A 6 -7.43 -9.31 -6.11
C TYR A 6 -6.14 -8.62 -5.67
N GLY A 7 -5.07 -8.76 -6.46
CA GLY A 7 -3.80 -8.05 -6.26
C GLY A 7 -3.58 -7.01 -7.37
N ARG A 8 -3.19 -5.80 -7.01
CA ARG A 8 -2.99 -4.69 -7.98
C ARG A 8 -1.53 -4.33 -8.19
N ASP A 9 -0.73 -4.33 -7.13
CA ASP A 9 0.68 -3.97 -7.19
C ASP A 9 1.47 -4.83 -6.20
N ILE A 10 2.71 -5.14 -6.56
CA ILE A 10 3.68 -5.83 -5.71
C ILE A 10 5.05 -5.21 -5.94
N ARG A 11 5.75 -4.87 -4.86
CA ARG A 11 7.07 -4.23 -4.90
C ARG A 11 8.06 -4.98 -4.02
N ILE A 12 9.28 -5.10 -4.52
CA ILE A 12 10.43 -5.58 -3.76
C ILE A 12 11.08 -4.37 -3.08
N SER A 13 11.45 -4.51 -1.81
CA SER A 13 12.15 -3.46 -1.10
C SER A 13 13.52 -3.20 -1.75
N PRO A 14 13.86 -1.92 -2.00
CA PRO A 14 15.19 -1.57 -2.50
C PRO A 14 16.30 -1.81 -1.46
N GLN A 15 15.96 -1.90 -0.16
CA GLN A 15 16.92 -2.13 0.92
C GLN A 15 17.20 -3.61 1.20
N ASP A 16 16.22 -4.48 0.92
CA ASP A 16 16.34 -5.92 1.17
C ASP A 16 15.48 -6.69 0.15
N PRO A 17 16.08 -7.44 -0.79
CA PRO A 17 15.34 -8.18 -1.81
C PRO A 17 14.48 -9.33 -1.24
N ARG A 18 14.59 -9.64 0.06
CA ARG A 18 13.70 -10.61 0.74
C ARG A 18 12.37 -10.01 1.19
N VAL A 19 12.28 -8.68 1.24
CA VAL A 19 11.11 -7.97 1.74
C VAL A 19 10.22 -7.53 0.57
N PHE A 20 8.96 -7.96 0.58
CA PHE A 20 7.96 -7.61 -0.43
C PHE A 20 6.79 -6.83 0.19
N TYR A 21 6.16 -5.98 -0.61
CA TYR A 21 4.94 -5.26 -0.28
C TYR A 21 3.90 -5.53 -1.37
N ALA A 22 2.65 -5.81 -1.00
CA ALA A 22 1.58 -6.13 -1.93
C ALA A 22 0.29 -5.37 -1.60
N CYS A 23 -0.28 -4.73 -2.62
CA CYS A 23 -1.59 -4.10 -2.58
C CYS A 23 -2.67 -5.15 -2.90
N LEU A 24 -3.44 -5.55 -1.88
CA LEU A 24 -4.45 -6.59 -1.96
C LEU A 24 -5.84 -6.03 -1.66
N CYS A 25 -6.86 -6.51 -2.37
CA CYS A 25 -8.24 -6.07 -2.27
C CYS A 25 -9.22 -7.25 -2.35
N PRO A 26 -10.47 -7.07 -1.88
CA PRO A 26 -11.52 -8.06 -2.08
C PRO A 26 -11.87 -8.29 -3.56
N ALA A 27 -11.84 -7.24 -4.39
CA ALA A 27 -12.18 -7.27 -5.81
C ALA A 27 -11.51 -6.13 -6.59
N ALA A 28 -11.61 -6.13 -7.93
CA ALA A 28 -11.09 -5.07 -8.80
C ALA A 28 -11.77 -3.70 -8.60
N ARG A 29 -13.00 -3.70 -8.07
CA ARG A 29 -13.68 -2.52 -7.52
C ARG A 29 -14.22 -2.90 -6.15
N SER A 30 -13.77 -2.18 -5.13
CA SER A 30 -14.11 -2.40 -3.73
C SER A 30 -14.04 -1.07 -2.96
N GLU A 31 -14.76 -1.01 -1.85
CA GLU A 31 -14.68 0.06 -0.85
C GLU A 31 -13.64 -0.23 0.24
N ASP A 32 -12.78 -1.21 -0.03
CA ASP A 32 -11.78 -1.71 0.91
C ASP A 32 -10.52 -2.13 0.15
N GLY A 33 -9.42 -2.17 0.87
CA GLY A 33 -8.08 -2.37 0.36
C GLY A 33 -7.09 -2.54 1.50
N SER A 34 -5.94 -3.13 1.19
CA SER A 34 -4.94 -3.44 2.20
C SER A 34 -3.54 -3.48 1.62
N LEU A 35 -2.57 -3.03 2.41
CA LEU A 35 -1.16 -3.25 2.16
C LEU A 35 -0.64 -4.39 3.04
N TYR A 36 -0.10 -5.42 2.41
CA TYR A 36 0.57 -6.53 3.08
C TYR A 36 2.07 -6.47 2.86
N ARG A 37 2.82 -6.98 3.84
CA ARG A 37 4.28 -7.10 3.80
C ARG A 37 4.68 -8.55 4.03
N SER A 38 5.67 -9.01 3.28
CA SER A 38 6.41 -10.25 3.52
C SER A 38 7.86 -9.92 3.83
N ALA A 39 8.50 -10.68 4.71
CA ALA A 39 9.93 -10.59 5.03
C ALA A 39 10.73 -11.84 4.62
N ASP A 40 10.09 -12.75 3.88
CA ASP A 40 10.57 -14.09 3.62
C ASP A 40 10.31 -14.55 2.18
N LEU A 41 10.47 -13.64 1.22
CA LEU A 41 10.29 -13.89 -0.22
C LEU A 41 8.86 -14.32 -0.58
N GLY A 42 7.86 -13.82 0.15
CA GLY A 42 6.45 -14.06 -0.11
C GLY A 42 5.90 -15.37 0.47
N GLN A 43 6.65 -16.07 1.34
CA GLN A 43 6.18 -17.28 2.00
C GLN A 43 5.11 -16.98 3.05
N THR A 44 5.32 -15.94 3.85
CA THR A 44 4.34 -15.43 4.82
C THR A 44 4.09 -13.94 4.62
N TRP A 45 2.88 -13.52 4.94
CA TRP A 45 2.42 -12.15 4.74
C TRP A 45 1.71 -11.66 6.00
N THR A 46 2.03 -10.44 6.42
CA THR A 46 1.35 -9.74 7.49
C THR A 46 0.77 -8.44 6.96
N ARG A 47 -0.38 -8.03 7.50
CA ARG A 47 -0.93 -6.70 7.21
C ARG A 47 0.06 -5.64 7.71
N PHE A 48 0.27 -4.55 6.97
CA PHE A 48 1.27 -3.53 7.27
C PHE A 48 0.66 -2.16 7.57
N ASP A 49 -0.51 -1.88 7.00
CA ASP A 49 -1.26 -0.63 7.13
C ASP A 49 -2.11 -0.55 8.42
N HIS A 50 -1.50 -0.84 9.57
CA HIS A 50 -2.22 -0.81 10.85
C HIS A 50 -2.61 0.62 11.26
N GLY A 51 -3.88 0.83 11.59
CA GLY A 51 -4.39 2.12 12.07
C GLY A 51 -4.83 3.09 10.98
N VAL A 52 -4.75 2.69 9.71
CA VAL A 52 -5.28 3.41 8.55
C VAL A 52 -6.19 2.48 7.76
N LYS A 53 -7.27 3.02 7.15
CA LYS A 53 -8.19 2.22 6.33
C LYS A 53 -8.24 2.77 4.91
N ALA A 54 -7.89 1.93 3.95
CA ALA A 54 -8.12 2.24 2.55
C ALA A 54 -9.62 2.40 2.29
N ASN A 55 -10.01 3.51 1.66
CA ASN A 55 -11.41 3.83 1.38
C ASN A 55 -11.92 3.29 0.03
N SER A 56 -11.03 2.66 -0.75
CA SER A 56 -11.34 2.00 -2.01
C SER A 56 -10.21 1.05 -2.42
N THR A 57 -10.38 0.40 -3.56
CA THR A 57 -9.37 -0.47 -4.17
C THR A 57 -7.98 0.17 -4.14
N MET A 58 -7.03 -0.55 -3.54
CA MET A 58 -5.62 -0.18 -3.55
C MET A 58 -5.13 -0.15 -4.98
N MET A 59 -4.47 0.95 -5.31
CA MET A 59 -3.86 1.12 -6.60
C MET A 59 -2.38 0.84 -6.43
N ALA A 60 -1.56 1.78 -5.99
CA ALA A 60 -0.11 1.61 -6.02
C ALA A 60 0.48 1.68 -4.62
N VAL A 61 1.66 1.07 -4.48
CA VAL A 61 2.57 1.31 -3.37
C VAL A 61 3.91 1.82 -3.93
N ALA A 62 4.47 2.83 -3.28
CA ALA A 62 5.81 3.35 -3.52
C ALA A 62 6.66 3.15 -2.26
N LEU A 63 7.89 2.69 -2.48
CA LEU A 63 8.89 2.45 -1.45
C LEU A 63 10.03 3.43 -1.67
N HIS A 64 10.44 4.13 -0.61
CA HIS A 64 11.52 5.11 -0.74
C HIS A 64 12.87 4.39 -0.95
N HIS A 65 13.64 4.86 -1.93
CA HIS A 65 14.82 4.14 -2.42
C HIS A 65 16.01 4.12 -1.46
N ARG A 66 16.06 5.04 -0.49
CA ARG A 66 17.18 5.16 0.47
C ARG A 66 16.77 5.08 1.94
N ASP A 67 15.49 5.10 2.22
CA ASP A 67 14.95 5.23 3.57
C ASP A 67 13.82 4.21 3.72
N PRO A 68 14.07 3.06 4.38
CA PRO A 68 13.07 2.01 4.52
C PRO A 68 11.88 2.42 5.40
N ASP A 69 11.97 3.52 6.14
CA ASP A 69 10.89 3.96 7.03
C ASP A 69 9.72 4.59 6.25
N GLN A 70 9.96 4.97 5.00
CA GLN A 70 8.99 5.68 4.16
C GLN A 70 8.32 4.78 3.13
N VAL A 71 7.00 4.62 3.26
CA VAL A 71 6.15 3.85 2.35
C VAL A 71 4.85 4.61 2.12
N PHE A 72 4.46 4.77 0.86
CA PHE A 72 3.26 5.49 0.46
C PHE A 72 2.36 4.66 -0.44
N CYS A 73 1.07 4.82 -0.24
CA CYS A 73 0.01 4.12 -0.93
C CYS A 73 -1.00 5.09 -1.52
N VAL A 74 -1.66 4.66 -2.59
CA VAL A 74 -2.81 5.37 -3.14
C VAL A 74 -3.97 4.42 -3.40
N SER A 75 -5.18 4.86 -3.05
CA SER A 75 -6.43 4.21 -3.40
C SER A 75 -7.01 4.82 -4.68
N ARG A 76 -7.92 4.09 -5.32
CA ARG A 76 -8.55 4.52 -6.58
C ARG A 76 -9.29 5.85 -6.43
N THR A 77 -9.94 6.11 -5.32
CA THR A 77 -10.75 7.32 -5.09
C THR A 77 -9.93 8.53 -4.63
N GLY A 78 -8.61 8.46 -4.72
CA GLY A 78 -7.73 9.62 -4.46
C GLY A 78 -7.29 9.77 -3.01
N GLN A 79 -7.47 8.74 -2.17
CA GLN A 79 -6.81 8.70 -0.86
C GLN A 79 -5.32 8.44 -1.07
N VAL A 80 -4.49 9.26 -0.45
CA VAL A 80 -3.07 8.97 -0.25
C VAL A 80 -2.89 8.65 1.22
N PHE A 81 -2.14 7.60 1.53
CA PHE A 81 -1.74 7.35 2.90
C PHE A 81 -0.34 6.75 2.95
N GLY A 82 0.40 7.07 3.99
CA GLY A 82 1.78 6.64 4.11
C GLY A 82 2.29 6.64 5.55
N THR A 83 3.46 6.06 5.71
CA THR A 83 4.22 6.02 6.96
C THR A 83 5.58 6.66 6.72
N LEU A 84 6.13 7.26 7.79
CA LEU A 84 7.48 7.81 7.83
C LEU A 84 8.32 7.13 8.94
N ASP A 85 7.82 6.02 9.49
CA ASP A 85 8.41 5.36 10.66
C ASP A 85 8.30 3.83 10.59
N ALA A 86 8.42 3.28 9.38
CA ALA A 86 8.38 1.84 9.08
C ALA A 86 7.04 1.15 9.46
N GLY A 87 5.94 1.89 9.36
CA GLY A 87 4.58 1.38 9.56
C GLY A 87 4.11 1.44 11.01
N ARG A 88 4.84 2.12 11.91
CA ARG A 88 4.40 2.33 13.30
C ARG A 88 3.25 3.31 13.39
N THR A 89 3.29 4.37 12.59
CA THR A 89 2.21 5.35 12.43
C THR A 89 1.94 5.64 10.97
N TRP A 90 0.70 6.01 10.68
CA TRP A 90 0.21 6.30 9.34
C TRP A 90 -0.46 7.66 9.31
N ARG A 91 -0.25 8.37 8.20
CA ARG A 91 -0.91 9.64 7.90
C ARG A 91 -1.70 9.50 6.62
N GLU A 92 -2.86 10.15 6.60
CA GLU A 92 -3.73 10.23 5.45
C GLU A 92 -3.72 11.65 4.90
N ASP A 93 -3.53 11.76 3.59
CA ASP A 93 -3.64 13.02 2.86
C ASP A 93 -4.70 12.86 1.77
N ALA A 94 -5.67 13.77 1.77
CA ALA A 94 -6.66 13.85 0.71
C ALA A 94 -6.12 14.69 -0.44
N LEU A 95 -6.26 14.18 -1.66
CA LEU A 95 -6.01 14.98 -2.86
C LEU A 95 -7.09 16.07 -3.02
N PRO A 96 -6.82 17.10 -3.83
CA PRO A 96 -7.81 18.15 -4.12
C PRO A 96 -9.17 17.58 -4.49
N ALA A 97 -10.23 18.26 -4.05
CA ALA A 97 -11.60 17.82 -4.29
C ALA A 97 -11.87 17.59 -5.78
N GLY A 98 -12.48 16.45 -6.10
CA GLY A 98 -12.80 16.05 -7.47
C GLY A 98 -11.73 15.18 -8.14
N VAL A 99 -10.53 15.05 -7.57
CA VAL A 99 -9.55 14.06 -8.04
C VAL A 99 -10.08 12.65 -7.75
N LYS A 100 -10.21 11.86 -8.82
CA LYS A 100 -10.62 10.46 -8.79
C LYS A 100 -9.73 9.68 -9.74
N ASP A 101 -9.69 8.37 -9.54
CA ASP A 101 -8.95 7.42 -10.38
C ASP A 101 -7.43 7.69 -10.37
N VAL A 102 -6.82 7.63 -9.18
CA VAL A 102 -5.36 7.66 -9.04
C VAL A 102 -4.78 6.27 -9.33
N TYR A 103 -3.81 6.19 -10.24
CA TYR A 103 -3.26 4.91 -10.69
C TYR A 103 -1.82 4.65 -10.28
N ALA A 104 -1.06 5.67 -9.87
CA ALA A 104 0.35 5.54 -9.58
C ALA A 104 0.77 6.53 -8.50
N VAL A 105 1.85 6.18 -7.81
CA VAL A 105 2.52 7.00 -6.80
C VAL A 105 4.02 6.73 -6.86
N ALA A 106 4.81 7.74 -6.53
CA ALA A 106 6.25 7.64 -6.37
C ALA A 106 6.66 8.45 -5.13
N CYS A 107 7.72 8.01 -4.47
CA CYS A 107 8.36 8.73 -3.37
C CYS A 107 9.89 8.65 -3.54
N GLY A 108 10.60 9.65 -3.02
CA GLY A 108 12.06 9.76 -3.12
C GLY A 108 12.59 10.98 -2.39
#